data_AF-A0A5Q4YXG7-F1
#
_entry.id   AF-A0A5Q4YXG7-F1
#
_cell.length_a   1.000
_cell.length_b   1.000
_cell.length_c   1.000
_cell.angle_alpha   90.00
_cell.angle_beta   90.00
_cell.angle_gamma   90.00
#
_symmetry.space_group_name_H-M   'P 1'
#
loop_
_entity.id
_entity.type
_entity.pdbx_description
1 polymer ?
#
loop_
_entity_poly.entity_id
_entity_poly.type
_entity_poly.pdbx_seq_one_letter_code
_entity_poly.pdbx_strand_id
1 'polypeptide(L)' 'MQQPLVASLLMFFDDRVAKWWKPDAVVFVESVPLGAMGKVLKNQSRDQCGDYYQSA' A
#
# COMPACT_ATOMS: atom_id res chain seq x y z
N MET A 1 5.54 -1.35 -15.83
CA MET A 1 5.88 -2.75 -16.20
C MET A 1 6.17 -3.61 -14.95
N GLN A 2 5.29 -3.64 -13.93
CA GLN A 2 5.55 -4.39 -12.67
C GLN A 2 4.33 -5.18 -12.17
N GLN A 3 3.53 -5.72 -13.08
CA GLN A 3 2.28 -6.43 -12.73
C GLN A 3 2.46 -7.82 -12.08
N PRO A 4 3.47 -8.67 -12.41
CA PRO A 4 3.57 -9.97 -11.77
C PRO A 4 3.99 -9.89 -10.29
N LEU A 5 4.69 -8.82 -9.89
CA LEU A 5 5.19 -8.66 -8.52
C LEU A 5 4.07 -8.29 -7.52
N VAL A 6 3.11 -7.47 -7.95
CA VAL A 6 1.99 -7.04 -7.09
C VAL A 6 1.11 -8.22 -6.72
N ALA A 7 0.78 -9.09 -7.68
CA ALA A 7 -0.01 -10.29 -7.45
C ALA A 7 0.69 -11.23 -6.44
N SER A 8 1.99 -11.45 -6.59
CA SER A 8 2.77 -12.27 -5.65
C SER A 8 2.79 -11.70 -4.23
N LEU A 9 2.87 -10.37 -4.08
CA LEU A 9 2.81 -9.71 -2.77
C LEU A 9 1.43 -9.86 -2.11
N LEU A 10 0.34 -9.78 -2.88
CA LEU A 10 -1.01 -10.02 -2.36
C LEU A 10 -1.23 -11.49 -1.99
N MET A 11 -0.74 -12.42 -2.81
CA MET A 11 -0.83 -13.87 -2.53
C MET A 11 -0.06 -14.27 -1.28
N PHE A 12 1.01 -13.55 -0.92
CA PHE A 12 1.74 -13.80 0.34
C PHE A 12 0.85 -13.74 1.59
N PHE A 13 -0.26 -13.01 1.52
CA PHE A 13 -1.19 -12.83 2.63
C PHE A 13 -2.31 -13.89 2.69
N ASP A 14 -2.55 -14.67 1.64
CA ASP A 14 -3.77 -15.50 1.51
C ASP A 14 -3.94 -16.57 2.61
N ASP A 15 -2.85 -17.08 3.18
CA ASP A 15 -2.87 -18.07 4.28
C ASP A 15 -2.37 -17.53 5.63
N ARG A 16 -2.06 -16.23 5.71
CA ARG A 16 -1.51 -15.60 6.93
C ARG A 16 -2.51 -14.75 7.68
N VAL A 17 -3.49 -14.21 6.97
CA VAL A 17 -4.51 -13.32 7.52
C VAL A 17 -5.88 -13.70 6.99
N ALA A 18 -6.94 -13.31 7.70
CA ALA A 18 -8.29 -13.46 7.19
C ALA A 18 -8.48 -12.65 5.90
N LYS A 19 -9.32 -13.13 4.99
CA LYS A 19 -9.51 -12.53 3.65
C LYS A 19 -9.87 -11.05 3.69
N TRP A 20 -10.64 -10.61 4.68
CA TRP A 20 -11.06 -9.22 4.86
C TRP A 20 -9.98 -8.30 5.47
N TRP A 21 -8.83 -8.84 5.86
CA TRP A 21 -7.64 -8.07 6.26
C TRP A 21 -6.64 -7.93 5.12
N LYS A 22 -6.82 -8.70 4.03
CA LYS A 22 -5.94 -8.61 2.88
C LYS A 22 -6.10 -7.22 2.25
N PRO A 23 -5.01 -6.49 1.99
CA PRO A 23 -5.08 -5.21 1.29
C PRO A 23 -5.60 -5.41 -0.13
N ASP A 24 -6.42 -4.49 -0.63
CA ASP A 24 -6.97 -4.53 -1.98
C ASP A 24 -5.94 -4.16 -3.06
N ALA A 25 -4.94 -3.35 -2.71
CA ALA A 25 -3.90 -2.89 -3.62
C ALA A 25 -2.54 -2.71 -2.94
N VAL A 26 -1.48 -2.79 -3.75
CA VAL A 26 -0.12 -2.46 -3.36
C VAL A 26 0.41 -1.40 -4.31
N VAL A 27 0.86 -0.28 -3.76
CA VAL A 27 1.43 0.84 -4.51
C VAL A 27 2.90 0.95 -4.14
N PHE A 28 3.75 0.99 -5.17
CA PHE A 28 5.17 1.26 -4.99
C PHE A 28 5.39 2.77 -5.05
N VAL A 29 6.06 3.29 -4.03
CA VAL A 29 6.44 4.70 -3.92
C VAL A 29 7.96 4.81 -3.86
N GLU A 30 8.52 5.92 -4.33
CA GLU A 30 9.98 6.14 -4.27
C GLU A 30 10.48 6.27 -2.83
N SER A 31 9.69 6.87 -1.95
CA SER A 31 9.99 6.97 -0.52
C SER A 31 8.71 7.02 0.31
N VAL A 32 8.79 6.47 1.53
CA VAL A 32 7.71 6.56 2.52
C VAL A 32 7.86 7.88 3.27
N PRO A 33 6.81 8.69 3.44
CA PRO A 33 6.91 9.94 4.17
C PRO A 33 7.21 9.65 5.65
N LEU A 34 8.38 10.10 6.11
CA LEU A 34 8.83 9.98 7.49
C LEU A 34 8.89 11.37 8.14
N GLY A 35 8.46 11.45 9.40
CA GLY A 35 8.63 12.65 10.21
C GLY A 35 10.07 12.80 10.73
N ALA A 36 10.34 13.90 11.42
CA ALA A 36 11.67 14.22 11.95
C ALA A 36 12.27 13.13 12.87
N MET A 37 11.42 12.29 13.49
CA MET A 37 11.83 11.17 14.35
C MET A 37 11.77 9.80 13.65
N GLY A 38 11.63 9.77 12.32
CA GLY A 38 11.53 8.52 11.55
C GLY A 38 10.16 7.82 11.62
N LYS A 39 9.16 8.44 12.25
CA LYS A 39 7.79 7.89 12.30
C LYS A 39 7.12 8.07 10.93
N VAL A 40 6.49 7.01 10.43
CA VAL A 40 5.69 7.08 9.20
C VAL A 40 4.53 8.05 9.36
N LEU A 41 4.45 9.02 8.46
CA LEU A 41 3.39 10.02 8.41
C LEU A 41 2.21 9.48 7.60
N LYS A 42 1.34 8.72 8.26
CA LYS A 42 0.15 8.14 7.62
C LYS A 42 -0.78 9.19 7.01
N ASN A 43 -0.82 10.42 7.56
CA ASN A 43 -1.64 11.49 6.97
C ASN A 43 -1.19 11.83 5.55
N GLN A 44 0.09 12.18 5.39
CA GLN A 44 0.67 12.51 4.08
C GLN A 44 0.61 11.33 3.11
N SER A 45 0.84 10.11 3.60
CA SER A 45 0.68 8.92 2.77
C SER A 45 -0.76 8.71 2.29
N ARG A 46 -1.77 9.10 3.07
CA ARG A 46 -3.18 9.08 2.65
C ARG A 46 -3.50 10.19 1.67
N ASP A 47 -2.91 11.38 1.82
CA ASP A 47 -3.06 12.46 0.86
C ASP A 47 -2.48 12.05 -0.51
N GLN A 48 -1.29 11.45 -0.51
CA GLN A 48 -0.61 10.96 -1.73
C GLN A 48 -1.33 9.79 -2.41
N CYS A 49 -1.93 8.88 -1.64
CA CYS A 49 -2.71 7.75 -2.18
C CYS A 49 -4.22 8.03 -2.25
N GLY A 50 -4.68 9.24 -1.90
CA GLY A 50 -6.10 9.56 -1.78
C GLY A 50 -6.85 9.37 -3.10
N ASP A 51 -6.21 9.77 -4.19
CA ASP A 51 -6.78 9.70 -5.53
C ASP A 51 -6.82 8.27 -6.11
N TYR A 52 -6.08 7.32 -5.50
CA TYR A 52 -5.96 5.95 -6.00
C TYR A 52 -7.32 5.23 -6.10
N TYR A 53 -8.25 5.53 -5.19
CA TYR A 53 -9.61 4.98 -5.20
C TYR A 53 -10.69 6.00 -5.61
N GLN A 54 -10.35 7.26 -5.84
CA GLN A 54 -11.31 8.30 -6.26
C GLN A 54 -11.49 8.39 -7.78
N SER A 55 -10.64 7.72 -8.56
CA SER A 55 -10.81 7.56 -10.00
C SER A 55 -11.89 6.50 -10.30
N ALA A 56 -13.16 6.89 -10.20
CA ALA A 56 -14.28 6.20 -10.83
C ALA A 56 -14.59 6.82 -12.20
#